data_AF-A0A1I5IE30-F1
#
_entry.id   AF-A0A1I5IE30-F1
#
_cell.length_a   1.000
_cell.length_b   1.000
_cell.length_c   1.000
_cell.angle_alpha   90.00
_cell.angle_beta   90.00
_cell.angle_gamma   90.00
#
_symmetry.space_group_name_H-M   'P 1'
#
loop_
_entity.id
_entity.type
_entity.pdbx_description
1 polymer ?
#
loop_
_entity_poly.entity_id
_entity_poly.type
_entity_poly.pdbx_seq_one_letter_code
_entity_poly.pdbx_strand_id
1 'polypeptide(L)'
;MANFFLQTTKKSGTATLYVRINRPALGVRQWYVNTEIKVDVVEWTKAQSGAKYLAKYLSTEEGKKVQTLTDIVDGVIKNFFDGIKTVNKGSKDLLCDRIKSVVRLDSDKAEEEVRQRELDAVKAKADEEKNRLYQIWNYFEFFLNGIKDGSIRHGEQKRYTPSSISAWTTFGIHLQGFLEYRHNLTMTFEDIDRTTATAFITYLERKELMKATISQQTNHFRKLCNIAAEDGKNRNGTSLRVWKSHEQKDDEKRAEIVLSDGEIDALYELNLTGHIEQCRDLWILGYFSAQRVSDYSNFTRDNFAINEDGTPVIRLRQQKTQTELEVPILDDRVFELCEKYNYHFPPLKRDAINRGIKAACKMLAESVPTLNQWEVTLLAAKEREKEQWFIETKKRVEAGEKLHGEESKRYKRLREYAIEHDSGDFLYKRDYQGRVIRQRWELVSCHTTRRSMITSLHKSGLFSDREIMSVSGHSTIKSYEKYMKVKKTERATDIFNKFKKAKEIKMKKEA
;
A
#
# COMPACT_ATOMS: atom_id res chain seq x y z
N MET A 1 -53.82 -29.53 -32.56
CA MET A 1 -54.12 -28.18 -32.09
C MET A 1 -55.60 -27.99 -32.16
N ALA A 2 -56.28 -27.70 -31.06
CA ALA A 2 -57.67 -27.30 -31.12
C ALA A 2 -57.86 -26.12 -32.09
N ASN A 3 -59.08 -25.96 -32.60
CA ASN A 3 -59.45 -24.89 -33.53
C ASN A 3 -59.43 -23.54 -32.79
N PHE A 4 -58.24 -22.97 -32.55
CA PHE A 4 -58.05 -21.61 -32.05
C PHE A 4 -58.17 -20.62 -33.22
N PHE A 5 -59.01 -19.60 -33.07
CA PHE A 5 -59.28 -18.63 -34.12
C PHE A 5 -59.55 -17.25 -33.52
N LEU A 6 -59.48 -16.22 -34.35
CA LEU A 6 -59.76 -14.84 -33.96
C LEU A 6 -61.24 -14.51 -34.23
N GLN A 7 -61.91 -13.89 -33.25
CA GLN A 7 -63.28 -13.36 -33.41
C GLN A 7 -63.23 -11.82 -33.43
N THR A 8 -62.56 -11.25 -34.45
CA THR A 8 -62.42 -9.79 -34.62
C THR A 8 -62.47 -9.41 -36.10
N THR A 9 -62.95 -8.19 -36.39
CA THR A 9 -62.89 -7.56 -37.72
C THR A 9 -61.68 -6.65 -37.90
N LYS A 10 -60.87 -6.46 -36.84
CA LYS A 10 -59.65 -5.65 -36.88
C LYS A 10 -58.62 -6.31 -37.80
N LYS A 11 -57.92 -5.50 -38.61
CA LYS A 11 -56.84 -5.95 -39.51
C LYS A 11 -55.44 -5.84 -38.90
N SER A 12 -55.30 -5.20 -37.73
CA SER A 12 -54.04 -5.01 -37.01
C SER A 12 -54.28 -4.80 -35.51
N GLY A 13 -53.21 -4.87 -34.71
CA GLY A 13 -53.24 -4.75 -33.26
C GLY A 13 -53.51 -6.09 -32.56
N THR A 14 -53.84 -6.05 -31.27
CA THR A 14 -54.00 -7.25 -30.45
C THR A 14 -55.46 -7.74 -30.41
N ALA A 15 -55.66 -9.06 -30.50
CA ALA A 15 -56.97 -9.68 -30.36
C ALA A 15 -56.91 -11.00 -29.57
N THR A 16 -58.06 -11.41 -29.04
CA THR A 16 -58.18 -12.62 -28.21
C THR A 16 -58.46 -13.86 -29.05
N LEU A 17 -57.78 -14.96 -28.74
CA LEU A 17 -58.06 -16.26 -29.31
C LEU A 17 -59.33 -16.87 -28.70
N TYR A 18 -60.11 -17.51 -29.55
CA TYR A 18 -61.27 -18.30 -29.20
C TYR A 18 -61.03 -19.73 -29.60
N VAL A 19 -61.49 -20.68 -28.79
CA VAL A 19 -61.45 -22.10 -29.13
C VAL A 19 -62.84 -22.59 -29.51
N ARG A 20 -62.94 -23.30 -30.64
CA ARG A 20 -64.17 -23.94 -31.09
C ARG A 20 -64.23 -25.38 -30.59
N ILE A 21 -65.26 -25.69 -29.80
CA ILE A 21 -65.50 -27.01 -29.21
C ILE A 21 -66.74 -27.65 -29.86
N ASN A 22 -66.60 -28.92 -30.28
CA ASN A 22 -67.68 -29.69 -30.86
C ASN A 22 -67.68 -31.12 -30.26
N ARG A 23 -68.72 -31.47 -29.50
CA ARG A 23 -68.91 -32.80 -28.91
C ARG A 23 -70.39 -33.21 -29.09
N PRO A 24 -70.78 -33.68 -30.29
CA PRO A 24 -72.18 -33.98 -30.62
C PRO A 24 -72.84 -34.99 -29.68
N ALA A 25 -72.08 -35.98 -29.18
CA ALA A 25 -72.56 -37.00 -28.24
C ALA A 25 -73.01 -36.44 -26.87
N LEU A 26 -72.55 -35.23 -26.51
CA LEU A 26 -72.93 -34.52 -25.28
C LEU A 26 -73.90 -33.37 -25.55
N GLY A 27 -74.41 -33.22 -26.79
CA GLY A 27 -75.25 -32.08 -27.17
C GLY A 27 -74.49 -30.75 -27.36
N VAL A 28 -73.15 -30.77 -27.30
CA VAL A 28 -72.31 -29.58 -27.52
C VAL A 28 -72.04 -29.43 -29.02
N ARG A 29 -72.70 -28.45 -29.65
CA ARG A 29 -72.40 -28.03 -31.03
C ARG A 29 -71.94 -26.58 -31.03
N GLN A 30 -70.80 -26.34 -31.68
CA GLN A 30 -70.27 -24.98 -31.94
C GLN A 30 -70.14 -24.10 -30.69
N TRP A 31 -69.61 -24.63 -29.59
CA TRP A 31 -69.25 -23.75 -28.47
C TRP A 31 -68.01 -22.96 -28.84
N TYR A 32 -68.15 -21.64 -28.88
CA TYR A 32 -67.05 -20.70 -28.96
C TYR A 32 -66.75 -20.20 -27.56
N VAL A 33 -65.55 -20.50 -27.07
CA VAL A 33 -65.11 -20.15 -25.71
C VAL A 33 -63.96 -19.16 -25.81
N ASN A 34 -64.08 -18.05 -25.09
CA ASN A 34 -63.06 -17.02 -25.01
C ASN A 34 -61.92 -17.50 -24.11
N THR A 35 -60.69 -17.53 -24.61
CA THR A 35 -59.53 -18.03 -23.85
C THR A 35 -58.76 -16.94 -23.13
N GLU A 36 -59.04 -15.67 -23.40
CA GLU A 36 -58.26 -14.49 -22.99
C GLU A 36 -56.80 -14.44 -23.47
N ILE A 37 -56.33 -15.44 -24.21
CA ILE A 37 -55.01 -15.44 -24.83
C ILE A 37 -54.99 -14.35 -25.91
N LYS A 38 -54.13 -13.36 -25.74
CA LYS A 38 -53.98 -12.24 -26.67
C LYS A 38 -52.83 -12.50 -27.66
N VAL A 39 -53.06 -12.21 -28.94
CA VAL A 39 -52.07 -12.34 -30.00
C VAL A 39 -52.10 -11.12 -30.92
N ASP A 40 -50.97 -10.80 -31.56
CA ASP A 40 -50.98 -9.85 -32.68
C ASP A 40 -51.76 -10.44 -33.87
N VAL A 41 -52.71 -9.67 -34.38
CA VAL A 41 -53.62 -10.11 -35.44
C VAL A 41 -52.88 -10.42 -36.73
N VAL A 42 -51.85 -9.65 -37.09
CA VAL A 42 -51.11 -9.80 -38.36
C VAL A 42 -50.21 -11.03 -38.28
N GLU A 43 -49.44 -11.15 -37.20
CA GLU A 43 -48.56 -12.29 -36.93
C GLU A 43 -49.35 -13.60 -36.88
N TRP A 44 -50.45 -13.64 -36.13
CA TRP A 44 -51.28 -14.85 -36.00
C TRP A 44 -51.98 -15.22 -37.31
N THR A 45 -52.52 -14.24 -38.03
CA THR A 45 -53.17 -14.51 -39.33
C THR A 45 -52.16 -15.07 -40.34
N LYS A 46 -50.93 -14.57 -40.33
CA LYS A 46 -49.84 -15.11 -41.15
C LYS A 46 -49.44 -16.50 -40.69
N ALA A 47 -49.36 -16.77 -39.39
CA ALA A 47 -49.08 -18.09 -38.84
C ALA A 47 -50.11 -19.13 -39.30
N GLN A 48 -51.40 -18.77 -39.34
CA GLN A 48 -52.50 -19.63 -39.79
C GLN A 48 -52.54 -19.88 -41.30
N SER A 49 -51.75 -19.16 -42.10
CA SER A 49 -51.73 -19.33 -43.57
C SER A 49 -51.06 -20.62 -44.06
N GLY A 50 -50.33 -21.33 -43.19
CA GLY A 50 -49.78 -22.65 -43.51
C GLY A 50 -48.81 -23.18 -42.45
N ALA A 51 -48.60 -24.50 -42.45
CA ALA A 51 -47.82 -25.22 -41.43
C ALA A 51 -46.39 -24.66 -41.25
N LYS A 52 -45.74 -24.24 -42.35
CA LYS A 52 -44.41 -23.61 -42.33
C LYS A 52 -44.40 -22.28 -41.55
N TYR A 53 -45.43 -21.45 -41.73
CA TYR A 53 -45.54 -20.15 -41.09
C TYR A 53 -45.91 -20.29 -39.62
N LEU A 54 -46.75 -21.26 -39.29
CA LEU A 54 -47.07 -21.61 -37.90
C LEU A 54 -45.81 -22.07 -37.16
N ALA A 55 -45.03 -23.00 -37.71
CA ALA A 55 -43.77 -23.44 -37.09
C ALA A 55 -42.79 -22.29 -36.85
N LYS A 56 -42.71 -21.33 -37.78
CA LYS A 56 -41.89 -20.12 -37.62
C LYS A 56 -42.43 -19.18 -36.52
N TYR A 57 -43.74 -19.00 -36.42
CA TYR A 57 -44.34 -18.21 -35.35
C TYR A 57 -44.08 -18.87 -33.99
N LEU A 58 -44.30 -20.19 -33.88
CA LEU A 58 -44.06 -20.94 -32.65
C LEU A 58 -42.59 -20.95 -32.20
N SER A 59 -41.63 -20.64 -33.09
CA SER A 59 -40.23 -20.46 -32.69
C SER A 59 -39.91 -19.10 -32.03
N THR A 60 -40.81 -18.10 -32.14
CA THR A 60 -40.64 -16.79 -31.50
C THR A 60 -41.00 -16.87 -30.01
N GLU A 61 -40.53 -15.90 -29.22
CA GLU A 61 -40.88 -15.83 -27.79
C GLU A 61 -42.39 -15.63 -27.56
N GLU A 62 -43.09 -14.90 -28.44
CA GLU A 62 -44.54 -14.78 -28.39
C GLU A 62 -45.24 -16.10 -28.76
N GLY A 63 -44.81 -16.77 -29.83
CA GLY A 63 -45.42 -18.01 -30.27
C GLY A 63 -45.24 -19.18 -29.30
N LYS A 64 -44.08 -19.28 -28.62
CA LYS A 64 -43.87 -20.25 -27.53
C LYS A 64 -44.84 -20.02 -26.38
N LYS A 65 -45.05 -18.75 -25.96
CA LYS A 65 -46.01 -18.39 -24.91
C LYS A 65 -47.44 -18.79 -25.31
N VAL A 66 -47.84 -18.45 -26.53
CA VAL A 66 -49.17 -18.82 -27.04
C VAL A 66 -49.34 -20.33 -27.09
N GLN A 67 -48.32 -21.08 -27.52
CA GLN A 67 -48.35 -22.54 -27.55
C GLN A 67 -48.61 -23.14 -26.17
N THR A 68 -47.81 -22.75 -25.17
CA THR A 68 -47.98 -23.20 -23.78
C THR A 68 -49.38 -22.92 -23.27
N LEU A 69 -49.88 -21.69 -23.45
CA LEU A 69 -51.24 -21.32 -23.04
C LEU A 69 -52.31 -22.13 -23.79
N THR A 70 -52.15 -22.37 -25.09
CA THR A 70 -53.08 -23.19 -25.86
C THR A 70 -53.07 -24.67 -25.44
N ASP A 71 -51.90 -25.22 -25.08
CA ASP A 71 -51.78 -26.60 -24.57
C ASP A 71 -52.44 -26.74 -23.19
N ILE A 72 -52.29 -25.74 -22.34
CA ILE A 72 -52.98 -25.65 -21.04
C ILE A 72 -54.50 -25.60 -21.26
N VAL A 73 -54.99 -24.77 -22.18
CA VAL A 73 -56.42 -24.70 -22.53
C VAL A 73 -56.92 -26.05 -23.04
N ASP A 74 -56.17 -26.73 -23.91
CA ASP A 74 -56.52 -28.06 -24.40
C ASP A 74 -56.59 -29.10 -23.27
N GLY A 75 -55.69 -29.03 -22.29
CA GLY A 75 -55.72 -29.83 -21.07
C GLY A 75 -56.95 -29.57 -20.20
N VAL A 76 -57.30 -28.30 -19.97
CA VAL A 76 -58.50 -27.91 -19.21
C VAL A 76 -59.76 -28.42 -19.90
N ILE A 77 -59.86 -28.28 -21.23
CA ILE A 77 -61.01 -28.77 -22.01
C ILE A 77 -61.12 -30.30 -21.91
N LYS A 78 -60.02 -31.04 -22.07
CA LYS A 78 -60.02 -32.50 -21.95
C LYS A 78 -60.53 -32.94 -20.57
N ASN A 79 -59.96 -32.39 -19.50
CA ASN A 79 -60.36 -32.71 -18.13
C ASN A 79 -61.79 -32.28 -17.81
N PHE A 80 -62.27 -31.18 -18.40
CA PHE A 80 -63.64 -30.72 -18.19
C PHE A 80 -64.67 -31.70 -18.74
N PHE A 81 -64.38 -32.36 -19.87
CA PHE A 81 -65.32 -33.31 -20.49
C PHE A 81 -65.06 -34.78 -20.09
N ASP A 82 -64.01 -35.06 -19.33
CA ASP A 82 -63.68 -36.41 -18.90
C ASP A 82 -64.73 -36.96 -17.92
N GLY A 83 -65.24 -38.17 -18.19
CA GLY A 83 -66.28 -38.83 -17.38
C GLY A 83 -67.69 -38.20 -17.40
N ILE A 84 -67.92 -37.09 -18.12
CA ILE A 84 -69.22 -36.41 -18.16
C ILE A 84 -70.19 -37.09 -19.15
N LYS A 85 -71.42 -37.38 -18.70
CA LYS A 85 -72.49 -38.00 -19.52
C LYS A 85 -73.48 -36.99 -20.12
N THR A 86 -73.69 -35.83 -19.49
CA THR A 86 -74.57 -34.75 -19.99
C THR A 86 -74.03 -33.38 -19.56
N VAL A 87 -74.25 -32.34 -20.36
CA VAL A 87 -73.94 -30.93 -20.01
C VAL A 87 -75.22 -30.13 -19.81
N ASN A 88 -75.18 -29.16 -18.89
CA ASN A 88 -76.31 -28.27 -18.57
C ASN A 88 -76.11 -26.85 -19.15
N LYS A 89 -77.15 -26.00 -19.03
CA LYS A 89 -77.17 -24.64 -19.60
C LYS A 89 -76.03 -23.73 -19.08
N GLY A 90 -75.49 -23.97 -17.89
CA GLY A 90 -74.37 -23.22 -17.29
C GLY A 90 -72.98 -23.82 -17.52
N SER A 91 -72.88 -25.00 -18.14
CA SER A 91 -71.60 -25.71 -18.33
C SER A 91 -70.62 -24.95 -19.25
N LYS A 92 -71.14 -24.15 -20.19
CA LYS A 92 -70.31 -23.32 -21.07
C LYS A 92 -69.64 -22.18 -20.30
N ASP A 93 -70.38 -21.53 -19.42
CA ASP A 93 -69.88 -20.40 -18.63
C ASP A 93 -68.85 -20.88 -17.60
N LEU A 94 -69.11 -22.02 -16.94
CA LEU A 94 -68.15 -22.67 -16.03
C LEU A 94 -66.83 -23.04 -16.73
N LEU A 95 -66.90 -23.56 -17.96
CA LEU A 95 -65.70 -23.86 -18.75
C LEU A 95 -64.95 -22.58 -19.15
N CYS A 96 -65.68 -21.52 -19.52
CA CYS A 96 -65.12 -20.21 -19.85
C CYS A 96 -64.36 -19.63 -18.65
N ASP A 97 -64.97 -19.63 -17.46
CA ASP A 97 -64.37 -19.11 -16.24
C ASP A 97 -63.13 -19.91 -15.82
N ARG A 98 -63.19 -21.24 -15.91
CA ARG A 98 -62.04 -22.12 -15.60
C ARG A 98 -60.87 -21.91 -16.57
N ILE A 99 -61.15 -21.75 -17.86
CA ILE A 99 -60.12 -21.43 -18.85
C ILE A 99 -59.49 -20.08 -18.54
N LYS A 100 -60.29 -19.04 -18.33
CA LYS A 100 -59.80 -17.70 -17.99
C LYS A 100 -58.95 -17.71 -16.72
N SER A 101 -59.40 -18.40 -15.66
CA SER A 101 -58.64 -18.47 -14.40
C SER A 101 -57.27 -19.10 -14.61
N VAL A 102 -57.19 -20.18 -15.39
CA VAL A 102 -55.92 -20.89 -15.60
C VAL A 102 -54.99 -20.09 -16.51
N VAL A 103 -55.51 -19.49 -17.57
CA VAL A 103 -54.73 -18.63 -18.48
C VAL A 103 -54.18 -17.40 -17.76
N ARG A 104 -54.98 -16.75 -16.90
CA ARG A 104 -54.52 -15.64 -16.05
C ARG A 104 -53.43 -16.09 -15.09
N LEU A 105 -53.66 -17.16 -14.33
CA LEU A 105 -52.67 -17.68 -13.37
C LEU A 105 -51.32 -18.03 -14.02
N ASP A 106 -51.32 -18.59 -15.24
CA ASP A 106 -50.09 -18.92 -15.95
C ASP A 106 -49.40 -17.67 -16.52
N SER A 107 -50.19 -16.72 -17.04
CA SER A 107 -49.68 -15.42 -17.50
C SER A 107 -49.05 -14.64 -16.35
N ASP A 108 -49.69 -14.58 -15.18
CA ASP A 108 -49.20 -13.91 -13.98
C ASP A 108 -47.89 -14.57 -13.46
N LYS A 109 -47.81 -15.91 -13.50
CA LYS A 109 -46.58 -16.64 -13.14
C LYS A 109 -45.43 -16.32 -14.10
N ALA A 110 -45.71 -16.29 -15.39
CA ALA A 110 -44.70 -15.96 -16.40
C ALA A 110 -44.19 -14.52 -16.25
N GLU A 111 -45.07 -13.58 -15.91
CA GLU A 111 -44.69 -12.19 -15.62
C GLU A 111 -43.82 -12.07 -14.35
N GLU A 112 -44.17 -12.78 -13.26
CA GLU A 112 -43.38 -12.78 -12.03
C GLU A 112 -42.01 -13.43 -12.21
N GLU A 113 -41.90 -14.51 -12.99
CA GLU A 113 -40.61 -15.11 -13.34
C GLU A 113 -39.70 -14.16 -14.14
N VAL A 114 -40.27 -13.41 -15.09
CA VAL A 114 -39.52 -12.40 -15.86
C VAL A 114 -39.03 -11.30 -14.93
N ARG A 115 -39.91 -10.79 -14.04
CA ARG A 115 -39.55 -9.77 -13.05
C ARG A 115 -38.45 -10.24 -12.11
N GLN A 116 -38.52 -11.49 -11.65
CA GLN A 116 -37.50 -12.08 -10.78
C GLN A 116 -36.15 -12.20 -11.51
N ARG A 117 -36.13 -12.63 -12.77
CA ARG A 117 -34.91 -12.67 -13.59
C ARG A 117 -34.31 -11.29 -13.81
N GLU A 118 -35.14 -10.27 -14.04
CA GLU A 118 -34.69 -8.88 -14.16
C GLU A 118 -34.07 -8.38 -12.85
N LEU A 119 -34.71 -8.65 -11.71
CA LEU A 119 -34.19 -8.31 -10.38
C LEU A 119 -32.85 -9.00 -10.11
N ASP A 120 -32.73 -10.28 -10.44
CA ASP A 120 -31.49 -11.04 -10.26
C ASP A 120 -30.37 -10.55 -11.18
N ALA A 121 -30.69 -10.15 -12.42
CA ALA A 121 -29.75 -9.52 -13.32
C ALA A 121 -29.27 -8.15 -12.82
N VAL A 122 -30.16 -7.34 -12.24
CA VAL A 122 -29.80 -6.06 -11.61
C VAL A 122 -28.89 -6.28 -10.39
N LYS A 123 -29.23 -7.23 -9.53
CA LYS A 123 -28.39 -7.61 -8.38
C LYS A 123 -27.02 -8.11 -8.82
N ALA A 124 -26.96 -8.99 -9.83
CA ALA A 124 -25.71 -9.51 -10.35
C ALA A 124 -24.80 -8.40 -10.88
N LYS A 125 -25.35 -7.43 -11.65
CA LYS A 125 -24.60 -6.26 -12.11
C LYS A 125 -24.12 -5.37 -10.95
N ALA A 126 -24.95 -5.18 -9.94
CA ALA A 126 -24.58 -4.40 -8.75
C ALA A 126 -23.48 -5.09 -7.95
N ASP A 127 -23.54 -6.42 -7.80
CA ASP A 127 -22.51 -7.22 -7.12
C ASP A 127 -21.20 -7.27 -7.92
N GLU A 128 -21.27 -7.31 -9.25
CA GLU A 128 -20.09 -7.24 -10.12
C GLU A 128 -19.37 -5.89 -9.99
N GLU A 129 -20.09 -4.76 -10.05
CA GLU A 129 -19.51 -3.43 -9.85
C GLU A 129 -18.99 -3.25 -8.43
N LYS A 130 -19.70 -3.79 -7.43
CA LYS A 130 -19.24 -3.81 -6.03
C LYS A 130 -17.95 -4.61 -5.86
N ASN A 131 -17.86 -5.79 -6.48
CA ASN A 131 -16.64 -6.60 -6.48
C ASN A 131 -15.47 -5.88 -7.17
N ARG A 132 -15.75 -5.17 -8.26
CA ARG A 132 -14.77 -4.32 -8.94
C ARG A 132 -14.24 -3.23 -8.01
N LEU A 133 -15.11 -2.56 -7.26
CA LEU A 133 -14.70 -1.56 -6.26
C LEU A 133 -13.91 -2.16 -5.08
N TYR A 134 -14.07 -3.46 -4.80
CA TYR A 134 -13.37 -4.17 -3.73
C TYR A 134 -12.06 -4.83 -4.16
N GLN A 135 -11.70 -4.72 -5.44
CA GLN A 135 -10.37 -5.08 -5.91
C GLN A 135 -9.34 -4.24 -5.15
N ILE A 136 -8.28 -4.90 -4.67
CA ILE A 136 -7.25 -4.28 -3.83
C ILE A 136 -6.66 -3.06 -4.52
N TRP A 137 -6.42 -3.15 -5.83
CA TRP A 137 -5.86 -2.05 -6.62
C TRP A 137 -6.78 -0.84 -6.68
N ASN A 138 -8.05 -1.03 -7.05
CA ASN A 138 -9.01 0.08 -7.17
C ASN A 138 -9.23 0.77 -5.83
N TYR A 139 -9.34 -0.01 -4.75
CA TYR A 139 -9.42 0.54 -3.40
C TYR A 139 -8.15 1.30 -3.01
N PHE A 140 -6.97 0.76 -3.33
CA PHE A 140 -5.71 1.44 -3.08
C PHE A 140 -5.58 2.76 -3.86
N GLU A 141 -6.02 2.82 -5.12
CA GLU A 141 -6.01 4.07 -5.90
C GLU A 141 -6.96 5.11 -5.31
N PHE A 142 -8.18 4.70 -4.94
CA PHE A 142 -9.12 5.56 -4.21
C PHE A 142 -8.46 6.12 -2.93
N PHE A 143 -7.87 5.24 -2.13
CA PHE A 143 -7.18 5.61 -0.89
C PHE A 143 -6.02 6.58 -1.15
N LEU A 144 -5.14 6.26 -2.12
CA LEU A 144 -3.96 7.06 -2.44
C LEU A 144 -4.34 8.46 -2.93
N ASN A 145 -5.37 8.57 -3.76
CA ASN A 145 -5.87 9.85 -4.24
C ASN A 145 -6.49 10.66 -3.10
N GLY A 146 -7.27 10.01 -2.23
CA GLY A 146 -7.88 10.68 -1.09
C GLY A 146 -6.87 11.19 -0.05
N ILE A 147 -5.75 10.50 0.17
CA ILE A 147 -4.70 11.03 1.06
C ILE A 147 -3.88 12.16 0.40
N LYS A 148 -3.84 12.22 -0.95
CA LYS A 148 -3.15 13.29 -1.70
C LYS A 148 -3.95 14.58 -1.70
N ASP A 149 -5.26 14.52 -1.95
CA ASP A 149 -6.14 15.69 -1.94
C ASP A 149 -6.54 16.13 -0.51
N GLY A 150 -6.44 15.21 0.46
CA GLY A 150 -6.74 15.45 1.86
C GLY A 150 -8.20 15.19 2.25
N SER A 151 -8.97 14.53 1.39
CA SER A 151 -10.30 13.97 1.69
C SER A 151 -10.21 12.78 2.64
N ILE A 152 -9.13 11.99 2.57
CA ILE A 152 -8.83 10.94 3.55
C ILE A 152 -7.77 11.43 4.53
N ARG A 153 -8.10 11.34 5.81
CA ARG A 153 -7.32 11.84 6.95
C ARG A 153 -7.05 10.72 7.94
N HIS A 154 -6.14 10.95 8.88
CA HIS A 154 -5.77 9.96 9.89
C HIS A 154 -5.80 10.55 11.30
N GLY A 155 -6.05 9.68 12.29
CA GLY A 155 -6.10 10.05 13.70
C GLY A 155 -7.10 11.18 13.96
N GLU A 156 -6.64 12.24 14.62
CA GLU A 156 -7.38 13.49 14.91
C GLU A 156 -7.60 14.34 13.65
N GLN A 157 -8.11 13.76 12.55
CA GLN A 157 -8.40 14.46 11.29
C GLN A 157 -7.19 15.17 10.66
N LYS A 158 -5.97 14.67 10.93
CA LYS A 158 -4.73 15.24 10.40
C LYS A 158 -4.50 14.78 8.96
N ARG A 159 -3.99 15.68 8.12
CA ARG A 159 -3.52 15.36 6.77
C ARG A 159 -2.30 14.45 6.85
N TYR A 160 -2.15 13.56 5.86
CA TYR A 160 -0.93 12.79 5.70
C TYR A 160 0.24 13.70 5.32
N THR A 161 1.42 13.44 5.89
CA THR A 161 2.62 14.22 5.55
C THR A 161 3.12 13.89 4.15
N PRO A 162 3.84 14.79 3.46
CA PRO A 162 4.41 14.51 2.14
C PRO A 162 5.27 13.23 2.11
N SER A 163 6.02 12.97 3.19
CA SER A 163 6.81 11.74 3.32
C SER A 163 5.93 10.48 3.41
N SER A 164 4.78 10.57 4.07
CA SER A 164 3.84 9.45 4.17
C SER A 164 3.16 9.16 2.84
N ILE A 165 2.75 10.21 2.11
CA ILE A 165 2.20 10.10 0.75
C ILE A 165 3.23 9.48 -0.19
N SER A 166 4.50 9.91 -0.11
CA SER A 166 5.59 9.31 -0.88
C SER A 166 5.77 7.83 -0.55
N ALA A 167 5.72 7.45 0.73
CA ALA A 167 5.83 6.05 1.16
C ALA A 167 4.68 5.18 0.63
N TRP A 168 3.44 5.67 0.67
CA TRP A 168 2.29 4.99 0.07
C TRP A 168 2.36 4.91 -1.45
N THR A 169 2.88 5.96 -2.12
CA THR A 169 3.10 5.95 -3.57
C THR A 169 4.10 4.86 -3.95
N THR A 170 5.21 4.71 -3.21
CA THR A 170 6.16 3.61 -3.41
C THR A 170 5.52 2.25 -3.16
N PHE A 171 4.69 2.11 -2.12
CA PHE A 171 3.93 0.89 -1.90
C PHE A 171 3.03 0.56 -3.09
N GLY A 172 2.36 1.56 -3.67
CA GLY A 172 1.52 1.39 -4.86
C GLY A 172 2.28 0.81 -6.05
N ILE A 173 3.47 1.31 -6.35
CA ILE A 173 4.34 0.77 -7.42
C ILE A 173 4.63 -0.73 -7.18
N HIS A 174 4.92 -1.10 -5.93
CA HIS A 174 5.20 -2.49 -5.59
C HIS A 174 3.95 -3.38 -5.60
N LEU A 175 2.81 -2.86 -5.13
CA LEU A 175 1.53 -3.55 -5.17
C LEU A 175 1.11 -3.84 -6.61
N GLN A 176 1.13 -2.83 -7.47
CA GLN A 176 0.80 -2.98 -8.89
C GLN A 176 1.67 -4.04 -9.56
N GLY A 177 2.99 -3.90 -9.44
CA GLY A 177 3.93 -4.85 -10.04
C GLY A 177 3.80 -6.27 -9.45
N PHE A 178 3.33 -6.41 -8.21
CA PHE A 178 3.01 -7.72 -7.63
C PHE A 178 1.75 -8.34 -8.26
N LEU A 179 0.70 -7.55 -8.45
CA LEU A 179 -0.55 -8.01 -9.07
C LEU A 179 -0.32 -8.43 -10.53
N GLU A 180 0.49 -7.66 -11.25
CA GLU A 180 0.96 -7.97 -12.61
C GLU A 180 1.80 -9.26 -12.62
N TYR A 181 2.77 -9.39 -11.71
CA TYR A 181 3.59 -10.60 -11.56
C TYR A 181 2.76 -11.86 -11.25
N ARG A 182 1.65 -11.71 -10.51
CA ARG A 182 0.70 -12.78 -10.20
C ARG A 182 -0.28 -13.07 -11.35
N HIS A 183 -0.31 -12.25 -12.41
CA HIS A 183 -1.36 -12.26 -13.43
C HIS A 183 -2.77 -12.19 -12.84
N ASN A 184 -2.94 -11.44 -11.74
CA ASN A 184 -4.23 -11.32 -11.03
C ASN A 184 -4.48 -9.86 -10.64
N LEU A 185 -4.86 -9.05 -11.63
CA LEU A 185 -5.20 -7.64 -11.45
C LEU A 185 -6.54 -7.44 -10.73
N THR A 186 -7.39 -8.47 -10.71
CA THR A 186 -8.72 -8.46 -10.09
C THR A 186 -8.72 -8.97 -8.66
N MET A 187 -7.55 -9.13 -8.04
CA MET A 187 -7.41 -9.66 -6.68
C MET A 187 -8.18 -8.80 -5.68
N THR A 188 -8.96 -9.46 -4.82
CA THR A 188 -9.73 -8.85 -3.72
C THR A 188 -9.06 -9.13 -2.39
N PHE A 189 -9.49 -8.43 -1.33
CA PHE A 189 -8.97 -8.69 0.02
C PHE A 189 -9.29 -10.11 0.52
N GLU A 190 -10.33 -10.76 0.01
CA GLU A 190 -10.72 -12.12 0.37
C GLU A 190 -9.72 -13.18 -0.15
N ASP A 191 -8.97 -12.86 -1.22
CA ASP A 191 -7.94 -13.74 -1.78
C ASP A 191 -6.63 -13.75 -0.98
N ILE A 192 -6.52 -12.92 0.06
CA ILE A 192 -5.30 -12.77 0.85
C ILE A 192 -5.20 -13.87 1.91
N ASP A 193 -4.24 -14.77 1.71
CA ASP A 193 -3.87 -15.81 2.66
C ASP A 193 -2.35 -15.78 2.97
N ARG A 194 -1.86 -16.82 3.64
CA ARG A 194 -0.42 -16.96 3.93
C ARG A 194 0.40 -17.10 2.63
N THR A 195 -0.15 -17.78 1.62
CA THR A 195 0.52 -18.01 0.33
C THR A 195 0.71 -16.70 -0.44
N THR A 196 -0.31 -15.83 -0.41
CA THR A 196 -0.28 -14.47 -0.95
C THR A 196 0.74 -13.60 -0.22
N ALA A 197 0.78 -13.64 1.11
CA ALA A 197 1.79 -12.91 1.87
C ALA A 197 3.23 -13.36 1.53
N THR A 198 3.48 -14.68 1.47
CA THR A 198 4.80 -15.23 1.09
C THR A 198 5.18 -14.82 -0.33
N ALA A 199 4.26 -14.92 -1.29
CA ALA A 199 4.54 -14.55 -2.67
C ALA A 199 4.85 -13.06 -2.84
N PHE A 200 4.19 -12.18 -2.08
CA PHE A 200 4.50 -10.76 -2.08
C PHE A 200 5.93 -10.50 -1.58
N ILE A 201 6.32 -11.16 -0.47
CA ILE A 201 7.70 -11.06 0.05
C ILE A 201 8.71 -11.58 -0.98
N THR A 202 8.47 -12.75 -1.58
CA THR A 202 9.35 -13.32 -2.61
C THR A 202 9.47 -12.41 -3.84
N TYR A 203 8.38 -11.77 -4.26
CA TYR A 203 8.41 -10.77 -5.33
C TYR A 203 9.34 -9.60 -4.98
N LEU A 204 9.25 -9.06 -3.75
CA LEU A 204 10.11 -7.96 -3.31
C LEU A 204 11.58 -8.39 -3.14
N GLU A 205 11.84 -9.64 -2.75
CA GLU A 205 13.19 -10.20 -2.68
C GLU A 205 13.81 -10.37 -4.07
N ARG A 206 13.03 -10.77 -5.08
CA ARG A 206 13.48 -10.83 -6.49
C ARG A 206 13.79 -9.46 -7.08
N LYS A 207 13.18 -8.40 -6.53
CA LYS A 207 13.55 -7.00 -6.82
C LYS A 207 14.78 -6.54 -6.03
N GLU A 208 15.45 -7.45 -5.33
CA GLU A 208 16.65 -7.23 -4.52
C GLU A 208 16.50 -6.11 -3.48
N LEU A 209 15.28 -5.87 -2.98
CA LEU A 209 15.05 -4.82 -2.01
C LEU A 209 15.70 -5.16 -0.66
N MET A 210 16.13 -4.12 0.06
CA MET A 210 16.63 -4.28 1.43
C MET A 210 15.54 -4.89 2.32
N LYS A 211 15.91 -5.78 3.24
CA LYS A 211 14.97 -6.40 4.20
C LYS A 211 14.15 -5.37 4.98
N ALA A 212 14.73 -4.21 5.29
CA ALA A 212 14.01 -3.07 5.87
C ALA A 212 12.91 -2.51 4.98
N THR A 213 13.19 -2.36 3.69
CA THR A 213 12.20 -1.93 2.69
C THR A 213 11.10 -2.98 2.56
N ILE A 214 11.45 -4.27 2.48
CA ILE A 214 10.48 -5.37 2.40
C ILE A 214 9.55 -5.37 3.62
N SER A 215 10.11 -5.22 4.83
CA SER A 215 9.34 -5.11 6.07
C SER A 215 8.41 -3.89 6.04
N GLN A 216 8.87 -2.75 5.54
CA GLN A 216 8.04 -1.56 5.38
C GLN A 216 6.87 -1.80 4.40
N GLN A 217 7.11 -2.40 3.24
CA GLN A 217 6.06 -2.69 2.26
C GLN A 217 5.04 -3.70 2.81
N THR A 218 5.51 -4.72 3.53
CA THR A 218 4.65 -5.69 4.22
C THR A 218 3.77 -5.01 5.27
N ASN A 219 4.32 -4.06 6.02
CA ASN A 219 3.56 -3.26 6.99
C ASN A 219 2.55 -2.32 6.32
N HIS A 220 2.87 -1.74 5.15
CA HIS A 220 1.89 -0.96 4.39
C HIS A 220 0.75 -1.83 3.86
N PHE A 221 1.04 -3.04 3.37
CA PHE A 221 -0.01 -3.96 2.94
C PHE A 221 -0.93 -4.31 4.11
N ARG A 222 -0.36 -4.61 5.29
CA ARG A 222 -1.13 -4.81 6.52
C ARG A 222 -2.00 -3.61 6.85
N LYS A 223 -1.45 -2.39 6.79
CA LYS A 223 -2.21 -1.17 7.06
C LYS A 223 -3.35 -0.99 6.06
N LEU A 224 -3.12 -1.21 4.78
CA LEU A 224 -4.15 -1.15 3.76
C LEU A 224 -5.29 -2.13 4.07
N CYS A 225 -4.96 -3.36 4.47
CA CYS A 225 -5.96 -4.36 4.86
C CYS A 225 -6.78 -3.91 6.08
N ASN A 226 -6.15 -3.27 7.08
CA ASN A 226 -6.87 -2.74 8.26
C ASN A 226 -7.78 -1.57 7.89
N ILE A 227 -7.29 -0.59 7.12
CA ILE A 227 -8.10 0.56 6.68
C ILE A 227 -9.29 0.05 5.83
N ALA A 228 -9.05 -0.89 4.91
CA ALA A 228 -10.13 -1.51 4.14
C ALA A 228 -11.15 -2.25 5.02
N ALA A 229 -10.73 -2.82 6.15
CA ALA A 229 -11.64 -3.48 7.08
C ALA A 229 -12.47 -2.46 7.87
N GLU A 230 -11.85 -1.36 8.31
CA GLU A 230 -12.53 -0.22 8.94
C GLU A 230 -13.59 0.40 8.01
N ASP A 231 -13.29 0.50 6.71
CA ASP A 231 -14.21 0.99 5.67
C ASP A 231 -15.27 -0.06 5.24
N GLY A 232 -15.27 -1.25 5.84
CA GLY A 232 -16.20 -2.35 5.53
C GLY A 232 -15.97 -3.02 4.17
N LYS A 233 -14.80 -2.80 3.56
CA LYS A 233 -14.37 -3.32 2.24
C LYS A 233 -13.58 -4.63 2.34
N ASN A 234 -13.13 -5.00 3.53
CA ASN A 234 -12.37 -6.22 3.81
C ASN A 234 -12.97 -6.97 4.99
N ARG A 235 -13.45 -8.20 4.77
CA ARG A 235 -13.99 -9.08 5.82
C ARG A 235 -13.03 -10.20 6.20
N ASN A 236 -11.98 -10.38 5.41
CA ASN A 236 -10.95 -11.38 5.62
C ASN A 236 -10.06 -11.06 6.83
N GLY A 237 -10.40 -11.61 7.99
CA GLY A 237 -9.57 -11.49 9.20
C GLY A 237 -8.17 -12.12 9.07
N THR A 238 -7.97 -13.05 8.14
CA THR A 238 -6.64 -13.63 7.85
C THR A 238 -5.72 -12.60 7.22
N SER A 239 -6.24 -11.78 6.30
CA SER A 239 -5.50 -10.68 5.68
C SER A 239 -4.92 -9.70 6.72
N LEU A 240 -5.50 -9.58 7.91
CA LEU A 240 -5.01 -8.67 8.96
C LEU A 240 -3.79 -9.21 9.73
N ARG A 241 -3.53 -10.52 9.63
CA ARG A 241 -2.57 -11.25 10.49
C ARG A 241 -1.40 -11.89 9.74
N VAL A 242 -1.54 -12.16 8.44
CA VAL A 242 -0.51 -12.87 7.66
C VAL A 242 0.77 -12.06 7.42
N TRP A 243 0.69 -10.74 7.53
CA TRP A 243 1.81 -9.82 7.32
C TRP A 243 2.72 -9.73 8.55
N LYS A 244 3.67 -10.65 8.65
CA LYS A 244 4.64 -10.67 9.76
C LYS A 244 5.87 -9.82 9.43
N SER A 245 6.33 -9.03 10.40
CA SER A 245 7.61 -8.33 10.31
C SER A 245 8.77 -9.32 10.45
N HIS A 246 9.70 -9.32 9.50
CA HIS A 246 10.99 -9.98 9.69
C HIS A 246 11.87 -9.15 10.61
N GLU A 247 12.41 -9.78 11.66
CA GLU A 247 13.49 -9.21 12.44
C GLU A 247 14.77 -9.23 11.60
N GLN A 248 15.43 -8.08 11.50
CA GLN A 248 16.66 -7.94 10.72
C GLN A 248 17.85 -8.23 11.59
N LYS A 249 18.73 -9.08 11.08
CA LYS A 249 20.07 -9.24 11.65
C LYS A 249 20.93 -8.02 11.33
N ASP A 250 22.00 -7.82 12.07
CA ASP A 250 22.86 -6.62 11.91
C ASP A 250 23.66 -6.65 10.61
N ASP A 251 24.01 -7.83 10.09
CA ASP A 251 24.65 -8.04 8.79
C ASP A 251 23.72 -7.76 7.59
N GLU A 252 22.41 -7.64 7.82
CA GLU A 252 21.41 -7.26 6.81
C GLU A 252 21.17 -5.74 6.75
N LYS A 253 21.90 -4.95 7.56
CA LYS A 253 21.79 -3.50 7.63
C LYS A 253 23.00 -2.83 6.97
N ARG A 254 22.81 -1.58 6.55
CA ARG A 254 23.97 -0.74 6.17
C ARG A 254 24.80 -0.48 7.42
N ALA A 255 26.11 -0.37 7.23
CA ALA A 255 27.02 0.03 8.30
C ALA A 255 26.55 1.35 8.94
N GLU A 256 26.41 1.31 10.25
CA GLU A 256 25.99 2.45 11.05
C GLU A 256 27.16 2.89 11.92
N ILE A 257 27.78 4.00 11.54
CA ILE A 257 28.94 4.51 12.27
C ILE A 257 28.55 5.53 13.35
N VAL A 258 29.39 5.57 14.37
CA VAL A 258 29.48 6.62 15.39
C VAL A 258 30.89 7.20 15.36
N LEU A 259 30.98 8.49 15.68
CA LEU A 259 32.24 9.18 15.92
C LEU A 259 32.48 9.23 17.42
N SER A 260 33.74 9.03 17.81
CA SER A 260 34.25 9.22 19.18
C SER A 260 34.37 10.70 19.52
N ASP A 261 34.44 11.04 20.81
CA ASP A 261 34.59 12.43 21.25
C ASP A 261 35.85 13.08 20.65
N GLY A 262 36.99 12.35 20.60
CA GLY A 262 38.21 12.86 19.94
C GLY A 262 38.07 13.07 18.43
N GLU A 263 37.25 12.28 17.72
CA GLU A 263 36.93 12.53 16.30
C GLU A 263 36.01 13.76 16.15
N ILE A 264 35.13 14.02 17.12
CA ILE A 264 34.27 15.22 17.14
C ILE A 264 35.12 16.47 17.41
N ASP A 265 36.04 16.40 18.37
CA ASP A 265 36.96 17.49 18.70
C ASP A 265 37.84 17.84 17.51
N ALA A 266 38.50 16.85 16.91
CA ALA A 266 39.34 17.04 15.74
C ALA A 266 38.55 17.60 14.52
N LEU A 267 37.26 17.23 14.39
CA LEU A 267 36.38 17.77 13.36
C LEU A 267 35.99 19.23 13.62
N TYR A 268 35.81 19.62 14.88
CA TYR A 268 35.51 20.99 15.27
C TYR A 268 36.72 21.92 15.09
N GLU A 269 37.92 21.40 15.36
CA GLU A 269 39.19 22.12 15.22
C GLU A 269 39.67 22.20 13.77
N LEU A 270 39.13 21.36 12.87
CA LEU A 270 39.51 21.36 11.46
C LEU A 270 39.26 22.73 10.83
N ASN A 271 40.34 23.34 10.34
CA ASN A 271 40.32 24.60 9.59
C ASN A 271 39.55 24.41 8.28
N LEU A 272 38.34 24.94 8.23
CA LEU A 272 37.44 24.90 7.09
C LEU A 272 36.98 26.31 6.77
N THR A 273 36.61 26.54 5.50
CA THR A 273 36.00 27.81 5.09
C THR A 273 34.77 27.58 4.23
N GLY A 274 33.89 28.57 4.21
CA GLY A 274 32.75 28.61 3.31
C GLY A 274 31.72 27.51 3.57
N HIS A 275 31.27 26.86 2.50
CA HIS A 275 30.12 25.94 2.59
C HIS A 275 30.38 24.67 3.42
N ILE A 276 31.62 24.17 3.43
CA ILE A 276 31.98 22.95 4.17
C ILE A 276 31.99 23.24 5.67
N GLU A 277 32.53 24.38 6.08
CA GLU A 277 32.49 24.89 7.45
C GLU A 277 31.06 25.03 7.96
N GLN A 278 30.19 25.70 7.19
CA GLN A 278 28.76 25.84 7.52
C GLN A 278 28.06 24.49 7.70
N CYS A 279 28.37 23.51 6.84
CA CYS A 279 27.81 22.16 6.98
C CYS A 279 28.31 21.46 8.24
N ARG A 280 29.60 21.59 8.56
CA ARG A 280 30.22 21.01 9.76
C ARG A 280 29.63 21.61 11.02
N ASP A 281 29.51 22.94 11.10
CA ASP A 281 29.05 23.63 12.30
C ASP A 281 27.59 23.30 12.63
N LEU A 282 26.69 23.30 11.63
CA LEU A 282 25.33 22.82 11.84
C LEU A 282 25.27 21.35 12.24
N TRP A 283 26.15 20.52 11.67
CA TRP A 283 26.23 19.11 12.03
C TRP A 283 26.69 18.94 13.49
N ILE A 284 27.63 19.74 13.97
CA ILE A 284 28.08 19.78 15.38
C ILE A 284 26.94 20.25 16.31
N LEU A 285 26.15 21.26 15.94
CA LEU A 285 24.94 21.61 16.71
C LEU A 285 23.94 20.45 16.76
N GLY A 286 23.82 19.70 15.68
CA GLY A 286 23.05 18.45 15.64
C GLY A 286 23.59 17.36 16.57
N TYR A 287 24.90 17.32 16.80
CA TYR A 287 25.55 16.42 17.76
C TYR A 287 25.16 16.81 19.18
N PHE A 288 25.45 18.04 19.63
CA PHE A 288 25.20 18.48 21.01
C PHE A 288 23.72 18.51 21.38
N SER A 289 22.84 18.89 20.45
CA SER A 289 21.40 18.88 20.71
C SER A 289 20.80 17.46 20.72
N ALA A 290 21.53 16.46 20.21
CA ALA A 290 21.04 15.12 19.94
C ALA A 290 19.72 15.10 19.16
N GLN A 291 19.48 16.04 18.23
CA GLN A 291 18.23 16.18 17.47
C GLN A 291 18.29 15.66 16.02
N ARG A 292 17.14 15.54 15.33
CA ARG A 292 17.10 15.18 13.88
C ARG A 292 17.48 16.41 13.08
N VAL A 293 18.00 16.20 11.88
CA VAL A 293 18.32 17.29 10.92
C VAL A 293 17.14 18.21 10.67
N SER A 294 15.92 17.68 10.57
CA SER A 294 14.72 18.50 10.39
C SER A 294 14.43 19.42 11.58
N ASP A 295 14.94 19.08 12.76
CA ASP A 295 14.77 19.89 13.97
C ASP A 295 15.94 20.91 14.05
N TYR A 296 17.20 20.44 14.10
CA TYR A 296 18.35 21.33 14.30
C TYR A 296 18.68 22.25 13.11
N SER A 297 18.27 21.91 11.88
CA SER A 297 18.48 22.79 10.72
C SER A 297 17.58 24.02 10.72
N ASN A 298 16.64 24.10 11.67
CA ASN A 298 15.68 25.19 11.82
C ASN A 298 15.86 25.92 13.16
N PHE A 299 16.99 25.75 13.84
CA PHE A 299 17.27 26.50 15.04
C PHE A 299 17.34 27.99 14.75
N THR A 300 16.83 28.76 15.70
CA THR A 300 16.77 30.22 15.74
C THR A 300 17.19 30.68 17.13
N ARG A 301 17.32 31.99 17.33
CA ARG A 301 17.62 32.57 18.64
C ARG A 301 16.67 32.07 19.74
N ASP A 302 15.38 31.97 19.45
CA ASP A 302 14.34 31.60 20.42
C ASP A 302 14.49 30.15 20.93
N ASN A 303 15.25 29.32 20.23
CA ASN A 303 15.54 27.98 20.69
C ASN A 303 16.56 27.97 21.83
N PHE A 304 17.41 28.98 22.00
CA PHE A 304 18.45 29.00 23.00
C PHE A 304 18.02 29.91 24.16
N ALA A 305 17.89 29.35 25.35
CA ALA A 305 17.39 30.04 26.52
C ALA A 305 18.20 29.70 27.78
N ILE A 306 18.03 30.52 28.82
CA ILE A 306 18.53 30.25 30.17
C ILE A 306 17.29 30.09 31.05
N ASN A 307 17.21 28.98 31.77
CA ASN A 307 16.15 28.70 32.73
C ASN A 307 16.28 29.59 33.97
N GLU A 308 15.23 29.65 34.81
CA GLU A 308 15.22 30.48 36.03
C GLU A 308 16.35 30.13 37.02
N ASP A 309 16.80 28.88 36.99
CA ASP A 309 17.92 28.36 37.80
C ASP A 309 19.30 28.63 37.20
N GLY A 310 19.37 29.34 36.06
CA GLY A 310 20.61 29.61 35.34
C GLY A 310 21.04 28.51 34.37
N THR A 311 20.27 27.42 34.23
CA THR A 311 20.63 26.32 33.33
C THR A 311 20.43 26.72 31.86
N PRO A 312 21.48 26.70 31.02
CA PRO A 312 21.32 26.95 29.60
C PRO A 312 20.70 25.74 28.87
N VAL A 313 19.71 26.00 28.02
CA VAL A 313 18.92 24.97 27.35
C VAL A 313 18.65 25.30 25.89
N ILE A 314 18.46 24.25 25.09
CA ILE A 314 17.85 24.30 23.76
C ILE A 314 16.39 23.84 23.88
N ARG A 315 15.45 24.77 23.73
CA ARG A 315 14.01 24.51 23.70
C ARG A 315 13.55 24.26 22.28
N LEU A 316 12.87 23.13 22.06
CA LEU A 316 12.28 22.83 20.76
C LEU A 316 11.03 21.98 20.85
N ARG A 317 10.17 22.11 19.84
CA ARG A 317 9.09 21.17 19.56
C ARG A 317 9.46 20.33 18.35
N GLN A 318 9.66 19.03 18.55
CA GLN A 318 10.08 18.13 17.48
C GLN A 318 9.03 18.06 16.35
N GLN A 319 9.47 18.20 15.10
CA GLN A 319 8.54 18.22 13.97
C GLN A 319 7.79 16.89 13.80
N LYS A 320 8.47 15.76 14.04
CA LYS A 320 7.92 14.42 13.78
C LYS A 320 6.94 13.94 14.84
N THR A 321 7.29 14.13 16.11
CA THR A 321 6.52 13.58 17.24
C THR A 321 5.67 14.65 17.93
N GLN A 322 5.87 15.93 17.59
CA GLN A 322 5.22 17.08 18.23
C GLN A 322 5.53 17.20 19.73
N THR A 323 6.54 16.47 20.22
CA THR A 323 7.03 16.48 21.59
C THR A 323 7.82 17.75 21.85
N GLU A 324 7.48 18.46 22.92
CA GLU A 324 8.25 19.58 23.45
C GLU A 324 9.38 19.07 24.33
N LEU A 325 10.57 19.61 24.12
CA LEU A 325 11.81 19.18 24.77
C LEU A 325 12.62 20.39 25.19
N GLU A 326 13.25 20.28 26.36
CA GLU A 326 14.35 21.14 26.79
C GLU A 326 15.62 20.30 26.88
N VAL A 327 16.62 20.66 26.09
CA VAL A 327 17.90 19.95 26.05
C VAL A 327 18.96 20.79 26.76
N PRO A 328 19.55 20.34 27.87
CA PRO A 328 20.60 21.10 28.54
C PRO A 328 21.82 21.24 27.63
N ILE A 329 22.42 22.43 27.60
CA ILE A 329 23.67 22.68 26.90
C ILE A 329 24.81 22.25 27.82
N LEU A 330 25.52 21.20 27.40
CA LEU A 330 26.59 20.56 28.19
C LEU A 330 28.00 20.95 27.71
N ASP A 331 28.11 21.70 26.61
CA ASP A 331 29.38 21.99 25.93
C ASP A 331 29.38 23.42 25.38
N ASP A 332 30.43 24.19 25.70
CA ASP A 332 30.54 25.61 25.40
C ASP A 332 30.64 25.91 23.89
N ARG A 333 31.05 24.93 23.08
CA ARG A 333 31.10 25.05 21.61
C ARG A 333 29.73 25.37 21.02
N VAL A 334 28.65 25.04 21.71
CA VAL A 334 27.31 25.46 21.29
C VAL A 334 27.19 26.98 21.29
N PHE A 335 27.68 27.66 22.33
CA PHE A 335 27.65 29.11 22.42
C PHE A 335 28.59 29.75 21.41
N GLU A 336 29.80 29.22 21.23
CA GLU A 336 30.75 29.69 20.21
C GLU A 336 30.11 29.67 18.81
N LEU A 337 29.42 28.58 18.46
CA LEU A 337 28.70 28.48 17.19
C LEU A 337 27.50 29.44 17.13
N CYS A 338 26.75 29.61 18.21
CA CYS A 338 25.65 30.58 18.26
C CYS A 338 26.15 32.01 18.02
N GLU A 339 27.26 32.40 18.66
CA GLU A 339 27.88 33.71 18.52
C GLU A 339 28.48 33.91 17.12
N LYS A 340 29.20 32.91 16.61
CA LYS A 340 29.77 32.91 15.24
C LYS A 340 28.72 33.22 14.17
N TYR A 341 27.53 32.66 14.30
CA TYR A 341 26.42 32.88 13.37
C TYR A 341 25.46 33.99 13.81
N ASN A 342 25.72 34.66 14.94
CA ASN A 342 24.79 35.60 15.58
C ASN A 342 23.36 35.04 15.65
N TYR A 343 23.22 33.75 15.98
CA TYR A 343 21.96 33.00 16.02
C TYR A 343 21.18 32.94 14.69
N HIS A 344 21.81 33.27 13.56
CA HIS A 344 21.26 33.19 12.21
C HIS A 344 21.99 32.08 11.43
N PHE A 345 21.58 30.85 11.66
CA PHE A 345 22.21 29.68 11.06
C PHE A 345 21.89 29.53 9.57
N PRO A 346 22.80 28.96 8.75
CA PRO A 346 22.57 28.81 7.32
C PRO A 346 21.44 27.81 7.03
N PRO A 347 20.53 28.07 6.08
CA PRO A 347 19.36 27.22 5.81
C PRO A 347 19.74 25.97 4.97
N LEU A 348 20.58 25.11 5.53
CA LEU A 348 21.14 23.96 4.83
C LEU A 348 20.18 22.76 4.83
N LYS A 349 19.92 22.21 3.64
CA LYS A 349 19.17 20.97 3.48
C LYS A 349 20.03 19.77 3.86
N ARG A 350 19.38 18.69 4.32
CA ARG A 350 20.02 17.41 4.69
C ARG A 350 21.09 16.93 3.70
N ASP A 351 20.80 16.98 2.41
CA ASP A 351 21.71 16.45 1.39
C ASP A 351 22.95 17.35 1.21
N ALA A 352 22.83 18.67 1.46
CA ALA A 352 23.97 19.57 1.53
C ALA A 352 24.86 19.26 2.75
N ILE A 353 24.24 19.17 3.94
CA ILE A 353 24.95 18.82 5.19
C ILE A 353 25.67 17.48 5.04
N ASN A 354 25.00 16.45 4.51
CA ASN A 354 25.59 15.14 4.26
C ASN A 354 26.79 15.17 3.31
N ARG A 355 26.79 16.03 2.28
CA ARG A 355 27.95 16.17 1.38
C ARG A 355 29.09 16.93 2.04
N GLY A 356 28.77 18.05 2.71
CA GLY A 356 29.75 18.86 3.41
C GLY A 356 30.45 18.09 4.53
N ILE A 357 29.71 17.38 5.38
CA ILE A 357 30.30 16.60 6.47
C ILE A 357 31.20 15.46 5.96
N LYS A 358 30.82 14.79 4.87
CA LYS A 358 31.68 13.76 4.26
C LYS A 358 32.97 14.35 3.72
N ALA A 359 32.90 15.53 3.10
CA ALA A 359 34.09 16.23 2.64
C ALA A 359 35.00 16.64 3.81
N ALA A 360 34.43 17.20 4.88
CA ALA A 360 35.16 17.54 6.10
C ALA A 360 35.82 16.30 6.74
N CYS A 361 35.08 15.21 6.93
CA CYS A 361 35.63 13.97 7.48
C CYS A 361 36.68 13.32 6.56
N LYS A 362 36.57 13.49 5.24
CA LYS A 362 37.59 13.01 4.29
C LYS A 362 38.90 13.77 4.46
N MET A 363 38.85 15.10 4.57
CA MET A 363 40.02 15.94 4.87
C MET A 363 40.62 15.55 6.23
N LEU A 364 39.77 15.35 7.24
CA LEU A 364 40.20 14.94 8.57
C LEU A 364 40.84 13.56 8.62
N ALA A 365 40.52 12.67 7.67
CA ALA A 365 41.02 11.30 7.67
C ALA A 365 42.55 11.21 7.46
N GLU A 366 43.18 12.29 6.98
CA GLU A 366 44.65 12.40 6.89
C GLU A 366 45.32 12.42 8.27
N SER A 367 44.75 13.16 9.23
CA SER A 367 45.26 13.26 10.60
C SER A 367 44.57 12.31 11.59
N VAL A 368 43.39 11.79 11.23
CA VAL A 368 42.59 10.89 12.05
C VAL A 368 42.37 9.55 11.32
N PRO A 369 43.33 8.60 11.44
CA PRO A 369 43.32 7.35 10.65
C PRO A 369 42.11 6.46 10.88
N THR A 370 41.43 6.59 12.02
CA THR A 370 40.20 5.85 12.31
C THR A 370 39.10 6.16 11.28
N LEU A 371 39.09 7.33 10.64
CA LEU A 371 38.12 7.67 9.60
C LEU A 371 38.40 6.97 8.25
N ASN A 372 39.63 6.50 8.04
CA ASN A 372 40.04 5.78 6.82
C ASN A 372 39.84 4.25 6.91
N GLN A 373 39.43 3.73 8.06
CA GLN A 373 39.18 2.29 8.20
C GLN A 373 38.01 1.85 7.31
N TRP A 374 38.14 0.64 6.77
CA TRP A 374 37.13 0.03 5.89
C TRP A 374 36.06 -0.68 6.71
N GLU A 375 34.80 -0.37 6.41
CA GLU A 375 33.63 -0.97 7.03
C GLU A 375 32.83 -1.75 5.99
N VAL A 376 32.45 -2.98 6.32
CA VAL A 376 31.54 -3.79 5.52
C VAL A 376 30.15 -3.15 5.57
N THR A 377 29.55 -2.92 4.41
CA THR A 377 28.24 -2.27 4.31
C THR A 377 27.41 -2.89 3.18
N LEU A 378 26.17 -2.42 3.05
CA LEU A 378 25.26 -2.84 1.98
C LEU A 378 24.93 -1.65 1.07
N LEU A 379 24.84 -1.94 -0.22
CA LEU A 379 24.35 -0.98 -1.22
C LEU A 379 22.83 -0.88 -1.13
N ALA A 380 22.32 0.35 -1.11
CA ALA A 380 20.90 0.60 -1.31
C ALA A 380 20.49 0.29 -2.77
N ALA A 381 19.20 0.10 -3.03
CA ALA A 381 18.69 -0.20 -4.38
C ALA A 381 19.21 0.78 -5.45
N LYS A 382 19.15 2.08 -5.20
CA LYS A 382 19.69 3.12 -6.10
C LYS A 382 21.21 3.03 -6.30
N GLU A 383 21.96 2.61 -5.27
CA GLU A 383 23.41 2.43 -5.37
C GLU A 383 23.72 1.20 -6.23
N ARG A 384 22.94 0.11 -6.10
CA ARG A 384 23.06 -1.08 -6.97
C ARG A 384 22.70 -0.77 -8.41
N GLU A 385 21.58 -0.10 -8.67
CA GLU A 385 21.19 0.35 -10.01
C GLU A 385 22.30 1.20 -10.63
N LYS A 386 22.91 2.09 -9.85
CA LYS A 386 24.03 2.93 -10.28
C LYS A 386 25.29 2.13 -10.60
N GLU A 387 25.62 1.12 -9.78
CA GLU A 387 26.75 0.22 -10.02
C GLU A 387 26.52 -0.67 -11.25
N GLN A 388 25.34 -1.24 -11.42
CA GLN A 388 24.98 -2.04 -12.60
C GLN A 388 25.09 -1.21 -13.88
N TRP A 389 24.53 0.00 -13.87
CA TRP A 389 24.68 0.93 -14.97
C TRP A 389 26.16 1.22 -15.27
N PHE A 390 26.98 1.44 -14.25
CA PHE A 390 28.42 1.67 -14.44
C PHE A 390 29.13 0.46 -15.07
N ILE A 391 28.83 -0.75 -14.60
CA ILE A 391 29.42 -2.00 -15.12
C ILE A 391 29.01 -2.22 -16.59
N GLU A 392 27.73 -2.04 -16.90
CA GLU A 392 27.21 -2.19 -18.26
C GLU A 392 27.82 -1.16 -19.22
N THR A 393 27.85 0.11 -18.81
CA THR A 393 28.49 1.18 -19.59
C THR A 393 29.99 0.96 -19.74
N LYS A 394 30.69 0.45 -18.71
CA LYS A 394 32.11 0.12 -18.78
C LYS A 394 32.37 -0.94 -19.86
N LYS A 395 31.60 -2.03 -19.88
CA LYS A 395 31.70 -3.09 -20.90
C LYS A 395 31.48 -2.56 -22.31
N ARG A 396 30.49 -1.68 -22.50
CA ARG A 396 30.22 -1.00 -23.77
C ARG A 396 31.42 -0.18 -24.26
N VAL A 397 32.02 0.61 -23.38
CA VAL A 397 33.22 1.41 -23.69
C VAL A 397 34.43 0.53 -24.00
N GLU A 398 34.63 -0.55 -23.24
CA GLU A 398 35.70 -1.53 -23.49
C GLU A 398 35.52 -2.28 -24.82
N ALA A 399 34.27 -2.47 -25.26
CA ALA A 399 33.93 -2.98 -26.59
C ALA A 399 34.09 -1.94 -27.72
N GLY A 400 34.54 -0.72 -27.42
CA GLY A 400 34.82 0.34 -28.39
C GLY A 400 33.67 1.33 -28.62
N GLU A 401 32.59 1.27 -27.85
CA GLU A 401 31.47 2.21 -27.97
C GLU A 401 31.85 3.63 -27.52
N LYS A 402 31.51 4.64 -28.33
CA LYS A 402 31.70 6.06 -27.98
C LYS A 402 30.47 6.60 -27.25
N LEU A 403 30.66 7.05 -26.00
CA LEU A 403 29.61 7.69 -25.22
C LEU A 403 29.47 9.17 -25.60
N HIS A 404 28.24 9.69 -25.58
CA HIS A 404 27.93 11.08 -25.92
C HIS A 404 27.18 11.81 -24.79
N GLY A 405 27.27 13.14 -24.79
CA GLY A 405 26.47 14.03 -23.93
C GLY A 405 26.57 13.71 -22.43
N GLU A 406 25.41 13.64 -21.77
CA GLU A 406 25.31 13.42 -20.32
C GLU A 406 25.74 12.02 -19.88
N GLU A 407 25.59 11.00 -20.74
CA GLU A 407 26.06 9.64 -20.45
C GLU A 407 27.58 9.62 -20.31
N SER A 408 28.31 10.26 -21.23
CA SER A 408 29.77 10.37 -21.18
C SER A 408 30.25 11.10 -19.92
N LYS A 409 29.64 12.25 -19.60
CA LYS A 409 29.95 13.01 -18.38
C LYS A 409 29.68 12.21 -17.12
N ARG A 410 28.55 11.48 -17.08
CA ARG A 410 28.19 10.61 -15.96
C ARG A 410 29.21 9.49 -15.79
N TYR A 411 29.53 8.77 -16.87
CA TYR A 411 30.50 7.68 -16.84
C TYR A 411 31.88 8.15 -16.37
N LYS A 412 32.37 9.28 -16.89
CA LYS A 412 33.65 9.88 -16.46
C LYS A 412 33.69 10.12 -14.94
N ARG A 413 32.67 10.78 -14.37
CA ARG A 413 32.57 11.01 -12.92
C ARG A 413 32.55 9.72 -12.10
N LEU A 414 31.87 8.69 -12.58
CA LEU A 414 31.79 7.40 -11.86
C LEU A 414 33.10 6.61 -11.97
N ARG A 415 33.78 6.69 -13.11
CA ARG A 415 35.09 6.09 -13.30
C ARG A 415 36.14 6.76 -12.41
N GLU A 416 36.14 8.09 -12.31
CA GLU A 416 36.99 8.83 -11.37
C GLU A 416 36.74 8.39 -9.93
N TYR A 417 35.47 8.28 -9.51
CA TYR A 417 35.12 7.77 -8.19
C TYR A 417 35.63 6.34 -7.95
N ALA A 418 35.45 5.42 -8.91
CA ALA A 418 35.90 4.03 -8.79
C ALA A 418 37.43 3.92 -8.66
N ILE A 419 38.18 4.76 -9.38
CA ILE A 419 39.64 4.83 -9.30
C ILE A 419 40.08 5.36 -7.93
N GLU A 420 39.47 6.46 -7.48
CA GLU A 420 39.78 7.06 -6.18
C GLU A 420 39.58 6.10 -5.01
N HIS A 421 38.59 5.20 -5.12
CA HIS A 421 38.26 4.24 -4.07
C HIS A 421 38.90 2.87 -4.28
N ASP A 422 39.77 2.71 -5.29
CA ASP A 422 40.42 1.43 -5.63
C ASP A 422 39.40 0.27 -5.74
N SER A 423 38.31 0.53 -6.48
CA SER A 423 37.17 -0.38 -6.63
C SER A 423 37.33 -1.42 -7.75
N GLY A 424 38.41 -1.32 -8.55
CA GLY A 424 38.69 -2.23 -9.66
C GLY A 424 37.60 -2.20 -10.74
N ASP A 425 36.95 -3.35 -10.96
CA ASP A 425 35.88 -3.50 -11.96
C ASP A 425 34.51 -3.00 -11.49
N PHE A 426 34.35 -2.76 -10.20
CA PHE A 426 33.11 -2.33 -9.60
C PHE A 426 33.10 -0.82 -9.36
N LEU A 427 31.92 -0.26 -9.10
CA LEU A 427 31.81 1.13 -8.67
C LEU A 427 32.21 1.28 -7.20
N TYR A 428 31.81 0.31 -6.36
CA TYR A 428 32.12 0.30 -4.94
C TYR A 428 33.08 -0.84 -4.61
N LYS A 429 34.11 -0.55 -3.81
CA LYS A 429 35.14 -1.54 -3.44
C LYS A 429 34.55 -2.76 -2.75
N ARG A 430 35.14 -3.92 -3.02
CA ARG A 430 34.83 -5.19 -2.35
C ARG A 430 36.02 -5.70 -1.55
N ASP A 431 35.75 -6.43 -0.47
CA ASP A 431 36.77 -7.20 0.24
C ASP A 431 37.04 -8.55 -0.45
N TYR A 432 37.94 -9.35 0.11
CA TYR A 432 38.29 -10.69 -0.40
C TYR A 432 37.13 -11.70 -0.38
N GLN A 433 36.05 -11.41 0.35
CA GLN A 433 34.82 -12.22 0.40
C GLN A 433 33.74 -11.69 -0.56
N GLY A 434 34.05 -10.67 -1.37
CA GLY A 434 33.10 -10.05 -2.29
C GLY A 434 32.10 -9.11 -1.62
N ARG A 435 32.26 -8.78 -0.34
CA ARG A 435 31.36 -7.88 0.41
C ARG A 435 31.72 -6.43 0.14
N VAL A 436 30.71 -5.57 0.03
CA VAL A 436 30.93 -4.13 -0.20
C VAL A 436 31.59 -3.51 1.01
N ILE A 437 32.68 -2.79 0.80
CA ILE A 437 33.38 -2.03 1.84
C ILE A 437 33.44 -0.56 1.46
N ARG A 438 33.34 0.31 2.48
CA ARG A 438 33.49 1.76 2.35
C ARG A 438 34.32 2.30 3.49
N GLN A 439 35.02 3.41 3.26
CA GLN A 439 35.74 4.08 4.33
C GLN A 439 34.74 4.70 5.32
N ARG A 440 35.11 4.77 6.61
CA ARG A 440 34.21 5.29 7.65
C ARG A 440 33.69 6.69 7.36
N TRP A 441 34.54 7.59 6.87
CA TRP A 441 34.11 8.95 6.51
C TRP A 441 32.99 8.97 5.45
N GLU A 442 32.94 7.99 4.53
CA GLU A 442 31.89 7.89 3.51
C GLU A 442 30.52 7.53 4.10
N LEU A 443 30.49 6.92 5.28
CA LEU A 443 29.29 6.46 5.97
C LEU A 443 28.73 7.52 6.92
N VAL A 444 29.42 8.65 7.11
CA VAL A 444 28.95 9.77 7.94
C VAL A 444 27.69 10.37 7.32
N SER A 445 26.72 10.71 8.15
CA SER A 445 25.49 11.37 7.75
C SER A 445 24.93 12.25 8.86
N CYS A 446 23.86 12.98 8.60
CA CYS A 446 23.11 13.72 9.62
C CYS A 446 22.54 12.83 10.74
N HIS A 447 22.43 11.50 10.55
CA HIS A 447 22.04 10.58 11.63
C HIS A 447 23.22 10.09 12.45
N THR A 448 24.45 10.29 11.97
CA THR A 448 25.65 10.00 12.75
C THR A 448 25.71 10.89 14.00
N THR A 449 25.31 12.17 13.92
CA THR A 449 25.24 13.09 15.10
C THR A 449 24.51 12.47 16.28
N ARG A 450 23.21 12.19 16.10
CA ARG A 450 22.32 11.69 17.16
C ARG A 450 22.77 10.34 17.70
N ARG A 451 23.32 9.46 16.85
CA ARG A 451 23.88 8.16 17.28
C ARG A 451 25.16 8.34 18.09
N SER A 452 26.08 9.19 17.63
CA SER A 452 27.32 9.49 18.34
C SER A 452 27.03 10.12 19.69
N MET A 453 26.17 11.14 19.77
CA MET A 453 25.84 11.82 21.03
C MET A 453 25.17 10.88 22.04
N ILE A 454 24.15 10.11 21.61
CA ILE A 454 23.50 9.12 22.49
C ILE A 454 24.52 8.08 22.98
N THR A 455 25.40 7.61 22.08
CA THR A 455 26.41 6.61 22.44
C THR A 455 27.46 7.19 23.39
N SER A 456 27.91 8.44 23.18
CA SER A 456 28.85 9.15 24.05
C SER A 456 28.25 9.36 25.45
N LEU A 457 27.03 9.90 25.54
CA LEU A 457 26.32 10.08 26.82
C LEU A 457 26.15 8.76 27.57
N HIS A 458 25.79 7.68 26.88
CA HIS A 458 25.66 6.37 27.53
C HIS A 458 27.02 5.84 28.03
N LYS A 459 28.08 6.00 27.22
CA LYS A 459 29.45 5.58 27.58
C LYS A 459 30.04 6.39 28.73
N SER A 460 29.61 7.64 28.91
CA SER A 460 30.02 8.45 30.07
C SER A 460 29.66 7.81 31.41
N GLY A 461 28.57 7.01 31.43
CA GLY A 461 28.05 6.39 32.63
C GLY A 461 27.43 7.36 33.65
N LEU A 462 27.35 8.66 33.30
CA LEU A 462 26.81 9.71 34.16
C LEU A 462 25.28 9.76 34.13
N PHE A 463 24.68 9.41 33.00
CA PHE A 463 23.25 9.52 32.75
C PHE A 463 22.60 8.14 32.62
N SER A 464 21.38 8.02 33.15
CA SER A 464 20.50 6.88 32.89
C SER A 464 19.95 6.92 31.46
N ASP A 465 19.56 5.76 30.95
CA ASP A 465 18.93 5.67 29.62
C ASP A 465 17.66 6.53 29.53
N ARG A 466 16.93 6.71 30.65
CA ARG A 466 15.73 7.57 30.68
C ARG A 466 16.07 9.05 30.50
N GLU A 467 17.14 9.53 31.10
CA GLU A 467 17.61 10.91 30.94
C GLU A 467 18.11 11.17 29.52
N ILE A 468 18.85 10.21 28.93
CA ILE A 468 19.28 10.33 27.53
C ILE A 468 18.06 10.29 26.58
N MET A 469 17.05 9.47 26.90
CA MET A 469 15.81 9.39 26.13
C MET A 469 14.97 10.67 26.20
N SER A 470 14.93 11.36 27.34
CA SER A 470 14.21 12.64 27.47
C SER A 470 14.85 13.69 26.58
N VAL A 471 16.17 13.84 26.62
CA VAL A 471 16.91 14.76 25.75
C VAL A 471 16.77 14.40 24.27
N SER A 472 16.89 13.11 23.94
CA SER A 472 16.79 12.62 22.56
C SER A 472 15.35 12.39 22.07
N GLY A 473 14.33 12.74 22.83
CA GLY A 473 12.91 12.63 22.42
C GLY A 473 12.49 11.22 21.98
N HIS A 474 13.05 10.17 22.59
CA HIS A 474 12.65 8.80 22.34
C HIS A 474 11.60 8.36 23.37
N SER A 475 10.41 8.00 22.90
CA SER A 475 9.32 7.54 23.79
C SER A 475 9.43 6.08 24.23
N THR A 476 10.24 5.26 23.53
CA THR A 476 10.37 3.83 23.82
C THR A 476 11.84 3.39 23.81
N ILE A 477 12.18 2.50 24.74
CA ILE A 477 13.52 1.90 24.86
C ILE A 477 13.93 1.23 23.55
N LYS A 478 13.04 0.44 22.94
CA LYS A 478 13.31 -0.23 21.66
C LYS A 478 13.67 0.73 20.52
N SER A 479 13.13 1.95 20.51
CA SER A 479 13.53 2.96 19.52
C SER A 479 14.88 3.58 19.85
N TYR A 480 15.14 3.82 21.13
CA TYR A 480 16.39 4.38 21.66
C TYR A 480 17.58 3.43 21.44
N GLU A 481 17.42 2.14 21.73
CA GLU A 481 18.46 1.10 21.57
C GLU A 481 18.97 0.97 20.13
N LYS A 482 18.17 1.38 19.14
CA LYS A 482 18.62 1.44 17.73
C LYS A 482 19.71 2.48 17.52
N TYR A 483 19.71 3.57 18.30
CA TYR A 483 20.69 4.65 18.20
C TYR A 483 21.92 4.40 19.05
N MET A 484 21.77 3.72 20.19
CA MET A 484 22.87 3.37 21.09
C MET A 484 23.76 2.28 20.48
N LYS A 485 24.95 2.66 19.99
CA LYS A 485 25.90 1.76 19.34
C LYS A 485 27.05 1.39 20.28
N VAL A 486 26.78 0.47 21.20
CA VAL A 486 27.80 -0.11 22.08
C VAL A 486 28.04 -1.55 21.66
N LYS A 487 29.30 -1.94 21.41
CA LYS A 487 29.64 -3.32 21.06
C LYS A 487 29.30 -4.25 22.21
N LYS A 488 28.93 -5.51 21.91
CA LYS A 488 28.63 -6.52 22.96
C LYS A 488 29.79 -6.70 23.94
N THR A 489 31.02 -6.65 23.44
CA THR A 489 32.25 -6.73 24.24
C THR A 489 32.43 -5.52 25.13
N GLU A 490 32.20 -4.31 24.61
CA GLU A 490 32.24 -3.07 25.39
C GLU A 490 31.21 -3.09 26.52
N ARG A 491 29.97 -3.54 26.25
CA ARG A 491 28.94 -3.70 27.31
C ARG A 491 29.38 -4.65 28.41
N ALA A 492 30.02 -5.77 28.07
CA ALA A 492 30.52 -6.72 29.05
C ALA A 492 31.61 -6.10 29.94
N THR A 493 32.54 -5.36 29.32
CA THR A 493 33.60 -4.62 30.03
C THR A 493 33.01 -3.55 30.96
N ASP A 494 32.00 -2.81 30.52
CA ASP A 494 31.35 -1.77 31.33
C ASP A 494 30.65 -2.36 32.55
N ILE A 495 29.94 -3.48 32.39
CA ILE A 495 29.31 -4.21 33.50
C ILE A 495 30.38 -4.66 34.50
N PHE A 496 31.49 -5.22 34.01
CA PHE A 496 32.59 -5.67 34.85
C PHE A 496 33.22 -4.50 35.64
N ASN A 497 33.47 -3.37 34.98
CA ASN A 497 34.06 -2.17 35.61
C ASN A 497 33.12 -1.55 36.66
N LYS A 498 31.81 -1.49 36.38
CA LYS A 498 30.80 -1.03 37.35
C LYS A 498 30.78 -1.92 38.59
N PHE A 499 30.82 -3.25 38.39
CA PHE A 499 30.88 -4.21 39.50
C PHE A 499 32.16 -4.04 40.33
N LYS A 500 33.31 -3.85 39.67
CA LYS A 500 34.60 -3.60 40.34
C LYS A 500 34.57 -2.32 41.17
N LYS A 501 34.12 -1.18 40.60
CA LYS A 501 33.97 0.09 41.32
C LYS A 501 33.03 -0.02 42.51
N ALA A 502 31.88 -0.69 42.35
CA ALA A 502 30.94 -0.90 43.46
C ALA A 502 31.58 -1.71 44.61
N LYS A 503 32.38 -2.73 44.27
CA LYS A 503 33.13 -3.52 45.26
C LYS A 503 34.20 -2.68 45.98
N GLU A 504 34.94 -1.86 45.24
CA GLU A 504 35.94 -0.94 45.82
C GLU A 504 35.30 0.09 46.77
N ILE A 505 34.15 0.67 46.40
CA ILE A 505 33.40 1.60 47.27
C ILE A 505 32.90 0.89 48.53
N LYS A 506 32.42 -0.36 48.41
CA LYS A 506 31.98 -1.15 49.57
C LYS A 506 33.14 -1.46 50.52
N MET A 507 34.29 -1.88 49.99
CA MET A 507 35.49 -2.14 50.80
C MET A 507 36.02 -0.87 51.48
N LYS A 508 35.92 0.30 50.83
CA LYS A 508 36.27 1.60 51.44
C LYS A 508 35.28 2.12 52.48
N LYS A 509 34.06 1.57 52.53
CA LYS A 509 33.06 1.88 53.57
C LYS A 509 33.14 0.94 54.76
N GLU A 510 33.73 -0.24 54.57
CA GLU A 510 33.92 -1.29 55.59
C GLU A 510 35.30 -1.22 56.27
N ALA A 511 36.24 -0.46 55.70
CA ALA A 511 37.54 -0.09 56.28
C ALA A 511 37.46 1.32 56.88
#